data_AF-A0A538IPG9-F1
#
_entry.id   AF-A0A538IPG9-F1
#
_cell.length_a   1.000
_cell.length_b   1.000
_cell.length_c   1.000
_cell.angle_alpha   90.00
_cell.angle_beta   90.00
_cell.angle_gamma   90.00
#
_symmetry.space_group_name_H-M   'P 1'
#
loop_
_entity.id
_entity.type
_entity.pdbx_description
1 polymer ?
#
loop_
_entity_poly.entity_id
_entity_poly.type
_entity_poly.pdbx_seq_one_letter_code
_entity_poly.pdbx_strand_id
1 'polypeptide(L)'
;MRLLVTAAIGLALLAGSARAAGPPVLGFTLSSGAQSGLQRVSLPSASTPNAPGSISVPVSFTSPPANPQQLPLSSLHVLWQQAGVAYGIPWQVLAAVNKIESNFGQNMGPSSAGAVGWMQFMPSTWLRWGVDADGDGIADPWNATDAVYAAARYLAAAGGQTDISRGVFSYNHADWYVREVLDLAQVYGQGGITQTVDLQQLQSKLDDARREVVRANELLVAAQGQEQQLRKVSQGLHARVEAAALLSDRLAAERRAVLYDAHVDEARAATDAARANLEQAQSSLATATQSAQAPSFAQGVGTLMGAA
;
A
#
# COMPACT_ATOMS: atom_id res chain seq x y z
N MET A 1 74.40 -9.26 -39.39
CA MET A 1 74.52 -8.02 -40.18
C MET A 1 73.57 -8.14 -41.37
N ARG A 2 72.67 -7.16 -41.54
CA ARG A 2 71.50 -7.23 -42.45
C ARG A 2 71.90 -7.21 -43.93
N LEU A 3 71.16 -7.97 -44.74
CA LEU A 3 71.27 -8.15 -46.20
C LEU A 3 70.55 -7.03 -47.00
N LEU A 4 71.09 -6.81 -48.20
CA LEU A 4 70.76 -5.90 -49.30
C LEU A 4 69.30 -6.06 -49.85
N VAL A 5 68.58 -4.96 -50.14
CA VAL A 5 68.29 -4.35 -51.48
C VAL A 5 67.64 -5.35 -52.47
N THR A 6 66.43 -5.16 -53.02
CA THR A 6 66.10 -4.27 -54.17
C THR A 6 64.58 -4.22 -54.42
N ALA A 7 64.12 -3.12 -55.02
CA ALA A 7 62.74 -2.77 -55.40
C ALA A 7 62.18 -3.51 -56.64
N ALA A 8 60.85 -3.51 -56.78
CA ALA A 8 60.16 -3.69 -58.06
C ALA A 8 58.89 -2.82 -58.12
N ILE A 9 58.80 -2.00 -59.16
CA ILE A 9 57.68 -1.13 -59.56
C ILE A 9 56.86 -1.88 -60.62
N GLY A 10 55.53 -1.78 -60.56
CA GLY A 10 54.62 -2.27 -61.61
C GLY A 10 53.29 -1.54 -61.57
N LEU A 11 53.09 -0.64 -62.53
CA LEU A 11 51.90 0.15 -62.82
C LEU A 11 50.96 -0.66 -63.74
N ALA A 12 49.64 -0.72 -63.49
CA ALA A 12 48.66 -1.14 -64.50
C ALA A 12 47.29 -0.46 -64.32
N LEU A 13 46.68 -0.18 -65.48
CA LEU A 13 45.61 0.79 -65.79
C LEU A 13 44.21 0.48 -65.26
N LEU A 14 43.44 1.58 -65.15
CA LEU A 14 41.99 1.69 -65.04
C LEU A 14 41.22 1.09 -66.22
N ALA A 15 40.11 0.40 -65.92
CA ALA A 15 38.92 0.30 -66.78
C ALA A 15 37.68 -0.04 -65.92
N GLY A 16 36.53 0.59 -66.21
CA GLY A 16 35.21 -0.02 -65.91
C GLY A 16 34.16 0.81 -65.15
N SER A 17 33.55 1.76 -65.84
CA SER A 17 32.10 2.11 -65.93
C SER A 17 31.15 2.06 -64.70
N ALA A 18 30.45 3.19 -64.50
CA ALA A 18 29.34 3.38 -63.56
C ALA A 18 27.94 3.27 -64.21
N ARG A 19 26.94 2.82 -63.41
CA ARG A 19 25.45 2.98 -63.44
C ARG A 19 24.76 1.61 -63.23
N ALA A 20 23.64 1.44 -62.52
CA ALA A 20 22.83 2.23 -61.59
C ALA A 20 21.98 1.20 -60.81
N ALA A 21 21.83 1.32 -59.49
CA ALA A 21 20.91 0.49 -58.70
C ALA A 21 19.83 1.40 -58.09
N GLY A 22 18.57 1.02 -58.26
CA GLY A 22 17.37 1.82 -57.99
C GLY A 22 17.14 2.17 -56.51
N PRO A 23 16.14 3.02 -56.22
CA PRO A 23 15.88 3.53 -54.88
C PRO A 23 15.50 2.40 -53.89
N PRO A 24 15.78 2.59 -52.59
CA PRO A 24 15.52 1.56 -51.58
C PRO A 24 14.02 1.31 -51.45
N VAL A 25 13.61 0.07 -51.73
CA VAL A 25 12.28 -0.43 -51.36
C VAL A 25 12.28 -0.66 -49.85
N LEU A 26 11.40 0.06 -49.13
CA LEU A 26 11.08 -0.23 -47.74
C LEU A 26 10.41 -1.62 -47.68
N GLY A 27 11.21 -2.65 -47.46
CA GLY A 27 10.73 -3.99 -47.22
C GLY A 27 10.23 -4.10 -45.78
N PHE A 28 8.92 -4.02 -45.59
CA PHE A 28 8.30 -4.51 -44.36
C PHE A 28 8.24 -6.03 -44.46
N THR A 29 9.17 -6.72 -43.79
CA THR A 29 8.98 -8.14 -43.50
C THR A 29 7.97 -8.25 -42.36
N LEU A 30 6.74 -8.64 -42.68
CA LEU A 30 5.83 -9.18 -41.69
C LEU A 30 6.42 -10.51 -41.20
N SER A 31 7.16 -10.45 -40.09
CA SER A 31 7.55 -11.65 -39.38
C SER A 31 6.30 -12.19 -38.67
N SER A 32 5.55 -13.03 -39.37
CA SER A 32 4.54 -13.91 -38.76
C SER A 32 5.28 -15.03 -38.03
N GLY A 33 5.72 -14.73 -36.81
CA GLY A 33 6.30 -15.69 -35.89
C GLY A 33 5.47 -15.69 -34.61
N ALA A 34 4.42 -16.51 -34.57
CA ALA A 34 3.83 -16.95 -33.31
C ALA A 34 4.91 -17.75 -32.55
N GLN A 35 5.66 -17.07 -31.70
CA GLN A 35 6.44 -17.73 -30.66
C GLN A 35 5.64 -17.62 -29.36
N SER A 36 4.80 -18.61 -29.13
CA SER A 36 4.39 -19.01 -27.78
C SER A 36 5.61 -19.61 -27.07
N GLY A 37 6.59 -18.76 -26.78
CA GLY A 37 7.70 -19.06 -25.89
C GLY A 37 7.42 -18.34 -24.58
N LEU A 38 7.33 -19.07 -23.48
CA LEU A 38 7.40 -18.47 -22.16
C LEU A 38 8.76 -17.73 -22.08
N GLN A 39 8.79 -16.42 -22.33
CA GLN A 39 9.98 -15.62 -22.08
C GLN A 39 10.25 -15.74 -20.59
N ARG A 40 11.31 -16.46 -20.22
CA ARG A 40 11.78 -16.45 -18.84
C ARG A 40 12.17 -15.01 -18.53
N VAL A 41 11.41 -14.37 -17.63
CA VAL A 41 11.76 -13.03 -17.12
C VAL A 41 13.18 -13.11 -16.59
N SER A 42 14.08 -12.34 -17.19
CA SER A 42 15.49 -12.33 -16.84
C SER A 42 15.70 -11.32 -15.72
N LEU A 43 15.75 -11.78 -14.48
CA LEU A 43 15.99 -10.92 -13.33
C LEU A 43 17.42 -10.34 -13.35
N PRO A 44 17.60 -9.04 -13.05
CA PRO A 44 18.91 -8.41 -13.03
C PRO A 44 19.74 -8.85 -11.81
N SER A 45 21.07 -8.74 -11.90
CA SER A 45 21.96 -9.06 -10.79
C SER A 45 21.75 -8.13 -9.59
N ALA A 46 21.92 -8.67 -8.37
CA ALA A 46 22.01 -7.88 -7.14
C ALA A 46 23.36 -7.15 -7.00
N SER A 47 24.42 -7.59 -7.68
CA SER A 47 25.75 -6.95 -7.56
C SER A 47 25.92 -5.70 -8.42
N THR A 48 25.03 -5.49 -9.40
CA THR A 48 25.15 -4.40 -10.38
C THR A 48 23.89 -3.54 -10.34
N PRO A 49 23.99 -2.23 -10.02
CA PRO A 49 22.84 -1.33 -10.09
C PRO A 49 22.43 -1.10 -11.55
N ASN A 50 21.19 -0.66 -11.74
CA ASN A 50 20.70 -0.23 -13.05
C ASN A 50 21.54 0.94 -13.58
N ALA A 51 21.84 0.90 -14.88
CA ALA A 51 22.48 2.04 -15.53
C ALA A 51 21.44 3.17 -15.70
N PRO A 52 21.86 4.45 -15.73
CA PRO A 52 20.95 5.55 -16.00
C PRO A 52 20.16 5.32 -17.30
N GLY A 53 18.83 5.36 -17.21
CA GLY A 53 17.93 5.15 -18.35
C GLY A 53 17.75 3.69 -18.79
N SER A 54 18.26 2.70 -18.05
CA SER A 54 18.14 1.28 -18.43
C SER A 54 16.82 0.61 -18.01
N ILE A 55 15.99 1.29 -17.22
CA ILE A 55 14.66 0.82 -16.84
C ILE A 55 13.61 1.82 -17.28
N SER A 56 12.45 1.30 -17.68
CA SER A 56 11.24 2.10 -17.83
C SER A 56 10.52 2.18 -16.49
N VAL A 57 9.97 3.35 -16.16
CA VAL A 57 9.12 3.55 -14.98
C VAL A 57 7.79 4.15 -15.43
N PRO A 58 6.69 3.98 -14.70
CA PRO A 58 5.41 4.55 -15.09
C PRO A 58 5.47 6.08 -15.12
N VAL A 59 4.67 6.71 -15.96
CA VAL A 59 4.58 8.19 -16.02
C VAL A 59 4.15 8.81 -14.68
N SER A 60 3.38 8.05 -13.89
CA SER A 60 2.95 8.38 -12.52
C SER A 60 3.89 7.81 -11.46
N PHE A 61 5.19 7.70 -11.75
CA PHE A 61 6.18 7.06 -10.89
C PHE A 61 6.13 7.43 -9.40
N THR A 62 5.83 8.69 -9.08
CA THR A 62 5.78 9.20 -7.69
C THR A 62 4.36 9.43 -7.17
N SER A 63 3.34 9.05 -7.93
CA SER A 63 1.93 9.23 -7.55
C SER A 63 1.24 7.86 -7.44
N PRO A 64 0.45 7.62 -6.39
CA PRO A 64 -0.20 6.33 -6.20
C PRO A 64 -1.26 6.12 -7.29
N PRO A 65 -1.48 4.87 -7.74
CA PRO A 65 -2.51 4.56 -8.71
C PRO A 65 -3.90 4.84 -8.12
N ALA A 66 -4.84 5.26 -8.97
CA ALA A 66 -6.22 5.52 -8.54
C ALA A 66 -6.89 4.26 -7.96
N ASN A 67 -6.54 3.09 -8.50
CA ASN A 67 -6.98 1.79 -8.01
C ASN A 67 -5.73 0.96 -7.64
N PRO A 68 -5.31 1.00 -6.36
CA PRO A 68 -4.22 0.18 -5.86
C PRO A 68 -4.47 -1.31 -6.10
N GLN A 69 -3.42 -2.02 -6.51
CA GLN A 69 -3.45 -3.48 -6.52
C GLN A 69 -3.73 -3.99 -5.10
N GLN A 70 -4.63 -4.95 -4.97
CA GLN A 70 -4.88 -5.66 -3.72
C GLN A 70 -4.53 -7.12 -3.92
N LEU A 71 -3.63 -7.63 -3.08
CA LEU A 71 -3.25 -9.04 -3.10
C LEU A 71 -3.64 -9.71 -1.80
N PRO A 72 -4.25 -10.91 -1.85
CA PRO A 72 -4.45 -11.68 -0.65
C PRO A 72 -3.08 -12.11 -0.10
N LEU A 73 -3.01 -12.27 1.22
CA LEU A 73 -1.77 -12.62 1.91
C LEU A 73 -1.18 -13.98 1.49
N SER A 74 -2.03 -14.90 1.03
CA SER A 74 -1.57 -16.15 0.41
C SER A 74 -0.76 -15.91 -0.86
N SER A 75 -1.19 -14.98 -1.72
CA SER A 75 -0.45 -14.58 -2.92
C SER A 75 0.84 -13.84 -2.56
N LEU A 76 0.79 -12.93 -1.57
CA LEU A 76 1.99 -12.24 -1.08
C LEU A 76 3.01 -13.22 -0.48
N HIS A 77 2.56 -14.24 0.25
CA HIS A 77 3.44 -15.27 0.79
C HIS A 77 4.24 -15.97 -0.30
N VAL A 78 3.56 -16.42 -1.36
CA VAL A 78 4.22 -17.04 -2.52
C VAL A 78 5.18 -16.05 -3.17
N LEU A 79 4.80 -14.79 -3.31
CA LEU A 79 5.65 -13.75 -3.90
C LEU A 79 6.93 -13.51 -3.08
N TRP A 80 6.84 -13.36 -1.75
CA TRP A 80 8.00 -13.21 -0.88
C TRP A 80 8.93 -14.42 -0.96
N GLN A 81 8.37 -15.64 -1.01
CA GLN A 81 9.16 -16.85 -1.17
C GLN A 81 9.94 -16.86 -2.48
N GLN A 82 9.29 -16.53 -3.60
CA GLN A 82 9.93 -16.51 -4.90
C GLN A 82 11.02 -15.44 -5.00
N ALA A 83 10.73 -14.20 -4.58
CA ALA A 83 11.72 -13.13 -4.57
C ALA A 83 12.90 -13.41 -3.63
N GLY A 84 12.59 -13.99 -2.45
CA GLY A 84 13.60 -14.43 -1.49
C GLY A 84 14.54 -15.48 -2.06
N VAL A 85 13.99 -16.50 -2.72
CA VAL A 85 14.78 -17.52 -3.44
C VAL A 85 15.62 -16.90 -4.56
N ALA A 86 15.05 -15.96 -5.33
CA ALA A 86 15.74 -15.34 -6.46
C ALA A 86 17.00 -14.55 -6.06
N TYR A 87 16.99 -13.91 -4.88
CA TYR A 87 18.08 -13.05 -4.42
C TYR A 87 18.76 -13.53 -3.14
N GLY A 88 18.43 -14.71 -2.62
CA GLY A 88 19.04 -15.26 -1.40
C GLY A 88 18.70 -14.49 -0.13
N ILE A 89 17.47 -13.97 -0.04
CA ILE A 89 16.95 -13.24 1.12
C ILE A 89 15.85 -14.07 1.79
N PRO A 90 15.83 -14.22 3.13
CA PRO A 90 14.74 -14.91 3.82
C PRO A 90 13.39 -14.23 3.52
N TRP A 91 12.40 -15.00 3.08
CA TRP A 91 11.09 -14.46 2.73
C TRP A 91 10.41 -13.78 3.91
N GLN A 92 10.67 -14.24 5.14
CA GLN A 92 10.17 -13.65 6.37
C GLN A 92 10.62 -12.20 6.53
N VAL A 93 11.84 -11.88 6.11
CA VAL A 93 12.37 -10.52 6.13
C VAL A 93 11.67 -9.66 5.08
N LEU A 94 11.41 -10.19 3.89
CA LEU A 94 10.64 -9.47 2.86
C LEU A 94 9.20 -9.21 3.32
N ALA A 95 8.58 -10.17 3.99
CA ALA A 95 7.26 -10.01 4.61
C ALA A 95 7.28 -8.92 5.69
N ALA A 96 8.30 -8.92 6.57
CA ALA A 96 8.46 -7.95 7.63
C ALA A 96 8.67 -6.53 7.11
N VAL A 97 9.54 -6.36 6.11
CA VAL A 97 9.74 -5.06 5.45
C VAL A 97 8.43 -4.62 4.78
N ASN A 98 7.75 -5.46 4.01
CA ASN A 98 6.48 -5.09 3.37
C ASN A 98 5.41 -4.68 4.40
N LYS A 99 5.36 -5.39 5.54
CA LYS A 99 4.47 -5.06 6.66
C LYS A 99 4.78 -3.69 7.26
N ILE A 100 6.04 -3.43 7.58
CA ILE A 100 6.45 -2.19 8.26
C ILE A 100 6.33 -0.99 7.32
N GLU A 101 6.73 -1.16 6.07
CA GLU A 101 6.80 -0.07 5.11
C GLU A 101 5.41 0.37 4.64
N SER A 102 4.56 -0.56 4.23
CA SER A 102 3.28 -0.22 3.59
C SER A 102 2.08 -0.96 4.14
N ASN A 103 2.26 -1.74 5.20
CA ASN A 103 1.21 -2.60 5.73
C ASN A 103 0.64 -3.54 4.66
N PHE A 104 1.52 -4.18 3.88
CA PHE A 104 1.17 -5.06 2.77
C PHE A 104 0.39 -4.36 1.64
N GLY A 105 0.83 -3.15 1.28
CA GLY A 105 0.21 -2.36 0.20
C GLY A 105 -1.01 -1.54 0.62
N GLN A 106 -1.39 -1.54 1.90
CA GLN A 106 -2.53 -0.75 2.40
C GLN A 106 -2.20 0.75 2.56
N ASN A 107 -0.92 1.08 2.75
CA ASN A 107 -0.43 2.44 2.92
C ASN A 107 0.88 2.65 2.13
N MET A 108 0.76 2.81 0.81
CA MET A 108 1.91 2.91 -0.10
C MET A 108 2.43 4.35 -0.32
N GLY A 109 1.94 5.30 0.48
CA GLY A 109 2.36 6.69 0.41
C GLY A 109 1.89 7.44 -0.85
N PRO A 110 2.66 8.45 -1.32
CA PRO A 110 4.01 8.77 -0.87
C PRO A 110 4.09 9.16 0.61
N SER A 111 5.18 8.80 1.28
CA SER A 111 5.42 9.28 2.66
C SER A 111 5.78 10.77 2.68
N SER A 112 5.85 11.38 3.86
CA SER A 112 6.33 12.75 4.03
C SER A 112 7.77 12.95 3.54
N ALA A 113 8.57 11.89 3.46
CA ALA A 113 9.92 11.90 2.92
C ALA A 113 9.96 11.59 1.41
N GLY A 114 8.82 11.26 0.79
CA GLY A 114 8.71 10.96 -0.63
C GLY A 114 8.99 9.51 -1.02
N ALA A 115 8.97 8.58 -0.06
CA ALA A 115 9.08 7.14 -0.32
C ALA A 115 7.76 6.59 -0.89
N VAL A 116 7.83 5.68 -1.87
CA VAL A 116 6.69 5.25 -2.68
C VAL A 116 6.53 3.73 -2.78
N GLY A 117 5.28 3.28 -2.93
CA GLY A 117 4.94 1.93 -3.37
C GLY A 117 4.87 0.89 -2.27
N TRP A 118 4.74 -0.38 -2.68
CA TRP A 118 4.56 -1.52 -1.76
C TRP A 118 5.70 -1.67 -0.75
N MET A 119 6.91 -1.25 -1.11
CA MET A 119 8.09 -1.39 -0.27
C MET A 119 8.70 -0.03 0.11
N GLN A 120 7.96 1.08 -0.06
CA GLN A 120 8.38 2.44 0.32
C GLN A 120 9.81 2.80 -0.14
N PHE A 121 10.10 2.59 -1.43
CA PHE A 121 11.38 2.99 -1.98
C PHE A 121 11.47 4.50 -2.14
N MET A 122 12.63 5.08 -1.81
CA MET A 122 12.97 6.40 -2.31
C MET A 122 13.10 6.37 -3.84
N PRO A 123 12.61 7.37 -4.59
CA PRO A 123 12.66 7.39 -6.05
C PRO A 123 14.06 7.15 -6.63
N SER A 124 15.09 7.75 -6.01
CA SER A 124 16.50 7.54 -6.41
C SER A 124 17.00 6.11 -6.18
N THR A 125 16.52 5.44 -5.13
CA THR A 125 16.87 4.05 -4.83
C THR A 125 16.18 3.13 -5.83
N TRP A 126 14.91 3.38 -6.15
CA TRP A 126 14.18 2.65 -7.18
C TRP A 126 14.86 2.74 -8.55
N LEU A 127 15.30 3.93 -8.97
CA LEU A 127 16.02 4.06 -10.25
C LEU A 127 17.29 3.20 -10.31
N ARG A 128 17.95 2.96 -9.17
CA ARG A 128 19.16 2.13 -9.09
C ARG A 128 18.89 0.65 -8.96
N TRP A 129 17.79 0.24 -8.32
CA TRP A 129 17.57 -1.14 -7.89
C TRP A 129 16.23 -1.75 -8.28
N GLY A 130 15.29 -0.95 -8.79
CA GLY A 130 14.00 -1.36 -9.33
C GLY A 130 14.15 -2.43 -10.40
N VAL A 131 13.16 -3.31 -10.47
CA VAL A 131 13.12 -4.48 -11.34
C VAL A 131 11.73 -4.58 -11.95
N ASP A 132 11.66 -4.79 -13.25
CA ASP A 132 10.47 -5.32 -13.95
C ASP A 132 10.51 -6.84 -13.78
N ALA A 133 9.79 -7.34 -12.80
CA ALA A 133 9.83 -8.72 -12.35
C ALA A 133 8.66 -9.55 -12.86
N ASP A 134 7.57 -8.91 -13.31
CA ASP A 134 6.49 -9.59 -14.01
C ASP A 134 6.63 -9.58 -15.55
N GLY A 135 7.58 -8.81 -16.08
CA GLY A 135 8.00 -8.83 -17.48
C GLY A 135 7.12 -7.99 -18.41
N ASP A 136 6.39 -7.00 -17.88
CA ASP A 136 5.50 -6.14 -18.66
C ASP A 136 6.24 -4.99 -19.38
N GLY A 137 7.54 -4.82 -19.13
CA GLY A 137 8.39 -3.80 -19.70
C GLY A 137 8.53 -2.54 -18.84
N ILE A 138 7.90 -2.49 -17.66
CA ILE A 138 7.85 -1.35 -16.76
C ILE A 138 8.26 -1.80 -15.35
N ALA A 139 9.28 -1.18 -14.77
CA ALA A 139 9.62 -1.37 -13.36
C ALA A 139 8.77 -0.42 -12.50
N ASP A 140 7.63 -0.90 -12.00
CA ASP A 140 6.63 -0.11 -11.28
C ASP A 140 6.69 -0.32 -9.74
N PRO A 141 7.00 0.70 -8.92
CA PRO A 141 6.97 0.57 -7.45
C PRO A 141 5.57 0.31 -6.88
N TRP A 142 4.53 0.58 -7.65
CA TRP A 142 3.13 0.34 -7.29
C TRP A 142 2.64 -1.06 -7.66
N ASN A 143 3.44 -1.83 -8.41
CA ASN A 143 3.24 -3.25 -8.66
C ASN A 143 3.91 -4.08 -7.54
N ALA A 144 3.16 -4.98 -6.92
CA ALA A 144 3.67 -5.77 -5.80
C ALA A 144 4.85 -6.66 -6.21
N THR A 145 4.79 -7.27 -7.40
CA THR A 145 5.80 -8.20 -7.90
C THR A 145 7.12 -7.47 -8.06
N ASP A 146 7.12 -6.38 -8.82
CA ASP A 146 8.30 -5.53 -9.02
C ASP A 146 8.89 -5.04 -7.72
N ALA A 147 8.04 -4.50 -6.84
CA ALA A 147 8.48 -3.92 -5.59
C ALA A 147 9.13 -4.95 -4.64
N VAL A 148 8.52 -6.13 -4.50
CA VAL A 148 9.06 -7.19 -3.63
C VAL A 148 10.36 -7.76 -4.20
N TYR A 149 10.46 -7.97 -5.52
CA TYR A 149 11.71 -8.40 -6.16
C TYR A 149 12.79 -7.31 -6.08
N ALA A 150 12.45 -6.04 -6.23
CA ALA A 150 13.38 -4.92 -6.05
C ALA A 150 13.89 -4.84 -4.61
N ALA A 151 13.04 -5.06 -3.60
CA ALA A 151 13.45 -5.12 -2.20
C ALA A 151 14.42 -6.27 -1.93
N ALA A 152 14.12 -7.46 -2.44
CA ALA A 152 15.02 -8.61 -2.33
C ALA A 152 16.37 -8.35 -3.00
N ARG A 153 16.36 -7.78 -4.21
CA ARG A 153 17.58 -7.37 -4.93
C ARG A 153 18.40 -6.35 -4.15
N TYR A 154 17.75 -5.33 -3.59
CA TYR A 154 18.40 -4.26 -2.85
C TYR A 154 19.04 -4.76 -1.55
N LEU A 155 18.33 -5.58 -0.78
CA LEU A 155 18.86 -6.21 0.43
C LEU A 155 20.07 -7.10 0.10
N ALA A 156 20.00 -7.86 -1.00
CA ALA A 156 21.11 -8.68 -1.46
C ALA A 156 22.33 -7.83 -1.86
N ALA A 157 22.10 -6.73 -2.59
CA ALA A 157 23.14 -5.77 -2.97
C ALA A 157 23.88 -5.16 -1.76
N ALA A 158 23.17 -5.00 -0.63
CA ALA A 158 23.72 -4.49 0.61
C ALA A 158 24.49 -5.53 1.45
N GLY A 159 24.52 -6.80 1.02
CA GLY A 159 25.16 -7.91 1.72
C GLY A 159 24.20 -8.77 2.54
N GLY A 160 22.89 -8.61 2.36
CA GLY A 160 21.86 -9.36 3.10
C GLY A 160 21.93 -10.88 2.94
N GLN A 161 22.58 -11.37 1.88
CA GLN A 161 22.80 -12.79 1.64
C GLN A 161 23.74 -13.44 2.66
N THR A 162 24.67 -12.66 3.24
CA THR A 162 25.65 -13.14 4.22
C THR A 162 25.37 -12.59 5.61
N ASP A 163 24.90 -11.35 5.69
CA ASP A 163 24.50 -10.69 6.93
C ASP A 163 23.19 -9.95 6.70
N ILE A 164 22.09 -10.60 7.07
CA ILE A 164 20.75 -10.06 6.86
C ILE A 164 20.52 -8.77 7.66
N SER A 165 21.14 -8.64 8.84
CA SER A 165 21.03 -7.43 9.67
C SER A 165 21.65 -6.23 8.96
N ARG A 166 22.81 -6.43 8.33
CA ARG A 166 23.46 -5.42 7.49
C ARG A 166 22.60 -5.03 6.29
N GLY A 167 21.98 -6.00 5.63
CA GLY A 167 21.06 -5.75 4.52
C GLY A 167 19.89 -4.86 4.96
N VAL A 168 19.21 -5.23 6.05
CA VAL A 168 18.09 -4.47 6.62
C VAL A 168 18.50 -3.06 7.05
N PHE A 169 19.69 -2.91 7.65
CA PHE A 169 20.23 -1.60 8.04
C PHE A 169 20.42 -0.64 6.87
N SER A 170 20.70 -1.16 5.66
CA SER A 170 20.78 -0.32 4.46
C SER A 170 19.43 0.25 4.02
N TYR A 171 18.34 -0.45 4.36
CA TYR A 171 16.96 -0.02 4.08
C TYR A 171 16.60 1.20 4.93
N ASN A 172 16.91 1.12 6.22
CA ASN A 172 16.79 2.21 7.17
C ASN A 172 17.91 2.08 8.22
N HIS A 173 18.75 3.13 8.32
CA HIS A 173 19.97 3.15 9.14
C HIS A 173 19.66 3.37 10.63
N ALA A 174 18.81 2.52 11.18
CA ALA A 174 18.36 2.58 12.55
C ALA A 174 18.33 1.19 13.19
N ASP A 175 19.05 1.02 14.30
CA ASP A 175 19.12 -0.28 14.99
C ASP A 175 17.76 -0.75 15.50
N TRP A 176 16.86 0.18 15.84
CA TRP A 176 15.50 -0.16 16.24
C TRP A 176 14.71 -0.78 15.07
N TYR A 177 14.91 -0.28 13.86
CA TYR A 177 14.25 -0.80 12.66
C TYR A 177 14.77 -2.20 12.32
N VAL A 178 16.09 -2.40 12.41
CA VAL A 178 16.70 -3.73 12.20
C VAL A 178 16.13 -4.75 13.18
N ARG A 179 16.07 -4.41 14.48
CA ARG A 179 15.47 -5.30 15.49
C ARG A 179 14.01 -5.59 15.17
N GLU A 180 13.21 -4.58 14.86
CA GLU A 180 11.78 -4.74 14.58
C GLU A 180 11.53 -5.66 13.37
N VAL A 181 12.29 -5.48 12.28
CA VAL A 181 12.22 -6.35 11.10
C VAL A 181 12.58 -7.80 11.45
N LEU A 182 13.66 -8.01 12.21
CA LEU A 182 14.13 -9.35 12.55
C LEU A 182 13.21 -10.06 13.56
N ASP A 183 12.68 -9.35 14.55
CA ASP A 183 11.70 -9.87 15.51
C ASP A 183 10.42 -10.29 14.78
N LEU A 184 9.91 -9.44 13.88
CA LEU A 184 8.74 -9.75 13.07
C LEU A 184 8.98 -10.91 12.10
N ALA A 185 10.18 -10.97 11.49
CA ALA A 185 10.59 -12.10 10.66
C ALA A 185 10.64 -13.42 11.45
N GLN A 186 11.07 -13.38 12.72
CA GLN A 186 11.03 -14.55 13.60
C GLN A 186 9.59 -15.02 13.87
N VAL A 187 8.65 -14.09 14.10
CA VAL A 187 7.22 -14.42 14.27
C VAL A 187 6.67 -15.13 13.03
N TYR A 188 6.96 -14.61 11.82
CA TYR A 188 6.57 -15.29 10.58
C TYR A 188 7.15 -16.70 10.44
N GLY A 189 8.34 -16.94 11.01
CA GLY A 189 9.00 -18.24 11.01
C GLY A 189 8.45 -19.26 12.02
N GLN A 190 7.83 -18.82 13.13
CA GLN A 190 7.42 -19.71 14.24
C GLN A 190 5.94 -20.13 14.25
N GLY A 191 5.06 -19.39 13.58
CA GLY A 191 3.61 -19.67 13.57
C GLY A 191 2.87 -19.17 12.32
N GLY A 192 3.60 -18.56 11.38
CA GLY A 192 3.13 -18.18 10.06
C GLY A 192 2.40 -16.82 9.99
N ILE A 193 2.39 -16.25 8.78
CA ILE A 193 1.70 -15.01 8.40
C ILE A 193 0.26 -14.96 8.93
N THR A 194 -0.41 -16.10 9.07
CA THR A 194 -1.76 -16.22 9.66
C THR A 194 -1.87 -15.55 11.03
N GLN A 195 -0.95 -15.81 11.97
CA GLN A 195 -1.05 -15.27 13.34
C GLN A 195 -0.90 -13.74 13.37
N THR A 196 0.01 -13.19 12.56
CA THR A 196 0.20 -11.75 12.38
C THR A 196 -0.97 -11.08 11.66
N VAL A 197 -1.59 -11.76 10.71
CA VAL A 197 -2.77 -11.27 9.98
C VAL A 197 -3.98 -11.25 10.90
N ASP A 198 -4.15 -12.29 11.71
CA ASP A 198 -5.21 -12.33 12.71
C ASP A 198 -5.07 -11.20 13.71
N LEU A 199 -3.85 -10.95 14.22
CA LEU A 199 -3.57 -9.81 15.11
C LEU A 199 -3.84 -8.46 14.43
N GLN A 200 -3.44 -8.28 13.18
CA GLN A 200 -3.71 -7.04 12.44
C GLN A 200 -5.20 -6.86 12.15
N GLN A 201 -5.91 -7.91 11.74
CA GLN A 201 -7.35 -7.85 11.51
C GLN A 201 -8.09 -7.53 12.81
N LEU A 202 -7.63 -8.07 13.94
CA LEU A 202 -8.15 -7.71 15.27
C LEU A 202 -7.89 -6.24 15.61
N GLN A 203 -6.68 -5.72 15.35
CA GLN A 203 -6.35 -4.30 15.56
C GLN A 203 -7.18 -3.39 14.64
N SER A 204 -7.30 -3.71 13.35
CA SER A 204 -8.13 -2.96 12.41
C SER A 204 -9.59 -2.94 12.83
N LYS A 205 -10.16 -4.10 13.21
CA LYS A 205 -11.55 -4.18 13.71
C LYS A 205 -11.75 -3.35 14.97
N LEU A 206 -10.76 -3.31 15.87
CA LEU A 206 -10.80 -2.49 17.07
C LEU A 206 -10.79 -1.00 16.73
N ASP A 207 -9.94 -0.57 15.80
CA ASP A 207 -9.86 0.83 15.38
C ASP A 207 -11.09 1.27 14.58
N ASP A 208 -11.65 0.41 13.74
CA ASP A 208 -12.91 0.65 13.03
C ASP A 208 -14.07 0.83 14.01
N ALA A 209 -14.17 -0.05 15.01
CA ALA A 209 -15.19 0.04 16.05
C ALA A 209 -15.07 1.32 16.90
N ARG A 210 -13.84 1.75 17.21
CA ARG A 210 -13.60 3.04 17.90
C ARG A 210 -14.09 4.23 17.06
N ARG A 211 -13.79 4.25 15.76
CA ARG A 211 -14.23 5.32 14.87
C ARG A 211 -15.76 5.38 14.76
N GLU A 212 -16.42 4.22 14.75
CA GLU A 212 -17.88 4.17 14.69
C GLU A 212 -18.53 4.75 15.96
N VAL A 213 -17.97 4.47 17.14
CA VAL A 213 -18.44 5.09 18.40
C VAL A 213 -18.32 6.61 18.35
N VAL A 214 -17.19 7.14 17.85
CA VAL A 214 -16.99 8.59 17.71
C VAL A 214 -18.03 9.19 16.78
N ARG A 215 -18.22 8.60 15.59
CA ARG A 215 -19.21 9.05 14.60
C ARG A 215 -20.64 9.02 15.16
N ALA A 216 -21.03 7.92 15.82
CA ALA A 216 -22.36 7.79 16.40
C ALA A 216 -22.60 8.82 17.51
N ASN A 217 -21.57 9.13 18.31
CA ASN A 217 -21.62 10.18 19.32
C ASN A 217 -21.78 11.58 18.71
N GLU A 218 -21.05 11.89 17.64
CA GLU A 218 -21.21 13.16 16.91
C GLU A 218 -22.63 13.35 16.36
N LEU A 219 -23.21 12.30 15.77
CA LEU A 219 -24.59 12.30 15.29
C LEU A 219 -25.61 12.53 16.42
N LEU A 220 -25.41 11.88 17.58
CA LEU A 220 -26.25 12.08 18.75
C LEU A 220 -26.21 13.53 19.23
N VAL A 221 -25.01 14.12 19.34
CA VAL A 221 -24.84 15.52 19.75
C VAL A 221 -25.52 16.47 18.77
N ALA A 222 -25.38 16.23 17.46
CA ALA A 222 -26.03 17.03 16.43
C ALA A 222 -27.57 16.93 16.50
N ALA A 223 -28.11 15.72 16.64
CA ALA A 223 -29.55 15.48 16.76
C ALA A 223 -30.15 16.16 17.99
N GLN A 224 -29.47 16.06 19.14
CA GLN A 224 -29.86 16.76 20.37
C GLN A 224 -29.84 18.28 20.20
N GLY A 225 -28.84 18.83 19.50
CA GLY A 225 -28.77 20.26 19.20
C GLY A 225 -29.96 20.73 18.36
N GLN A 226 -30.32 19.99 17.31
CA GLN A 226 -31.47 20.28 16.46
C GLN A 226 -32.79 20.18 17.23
N GLU A 227 -32.98 19.13 18.03
CA GLU A 227 -34.16 18.96 18.87
C GLU A 227 -34.33 20.14 19.83
N GLN A 228 -33.26 20.55 20.53
CA GLN A 228 -33.30 21.69 21.44
C GLN A 228 -33.65 23.00 20.73
N GLN A 229 -33.12 23.21 19.52
CA GLN A 229 -33.41 24.41 18.73
C GLN A 229 -34.89 24.45 18.32
N LEU A 230 -35.43 23.34 17.81
CA LEU A 230 -36.84 23.25 17.41
C LEU A 230 -37.78 23.39 18.63
N ARG A 231 -37.44 22.79 19.77
CA ARG A 231 -38.20 22.94 21.02
C ARG A 231 -38.29 24.40 21.47
N LYS A 232 -37.18 25.15 21.41
CA LYS A 232 -37.19 26.59 21.73
C LYS A 232 -38.11 27.38 20.80
N VAL A 233 -38.11 27.05 19.50
CA VAL A 233 -38.98 27.71 18.52
C VAL A 233 -40.46 27.38 18.78
N SER A 234 -40.79 26.10 18.98
CA SER A 234 -42.15 25.65 19.34
C SER A 234 -42.65 26.36 20.61
N GLN A 235 -41.86 26.39 21.68
CA GLN A 235 -42.21 27.09 22.93
C GLN A 235 -42.49 28.58 22.71
N GLY A 236 -41.66 29.24 21.90
CA GLY A 236 -41.87 30.65 21.54
C GLY A 236 -43.15 30.88 20.71
N LEU A 237 -43.54 29.92 19.86
CA LEU A 237 -44.79 29.97 19.10
C LEU A 237 -46.00 29.78 20.01
N HIS A 238 -45.96 28.82 20.93
CA HIS A 238 -47.01 28.61 21.94
C HIS A 238 -47.21 29.83 22.83
N ALA A 239 -46.13 30.47 23.29
CA ALA A 239 -46.23 31.72 24.05
C ALA A 239 -46.92 32.86 23.26
N ARG A 240 -46.74 32.90 21.92
CA ARG A 240 -47.42 33.86 21.04
C ARG A 240 -48.91 33.54 20.86
N VAL A 241 -49.29 32.26 20.86
CA VAL A 241 -50.70 31.84 20.86
C VAL A 241 -51.42 32.40 22.09
N GLU A 242 -50.81 32.24 23.27
CA GLU A 242 -51.36 32.72 24.54
C GLU A 242 -51.46 34.25 24.59
N ALA A 243 -50.47 34.96 24.04
CA ALA A 243 -50.41 36.41 24.04
C ALA A 243 -51.29 37.09 22.97
N ALA A 244 -51.84 36.36 22.00
CA ALA A 244 -52.57 36.94 20.87
C ALA A 244 -53.92 37.52 21.31
N ALA A 245 -54.12 38.83 21.03
CA ALA A 245 -55.37 39.54 21.33
C ALA A 245 -56.46 39.37 20.26
N LEU A 246 -56.07 39.14 19.00
CA LEU A 246 -56.98 38.92 17.86
C LEU A 246 -57.11 37.44 17.53
N LEU A 247 -58.32 36.99 17.21
CA LEU A 247 -58.60 35.59 16.86
C LEU A 247 -57.85 35.13 15.61
N SER A 248 -57.72 36.00 14.60
CA SER A 248 -56.97 35.70 13.36
C SER A 248 -55.50 35.41 13.63
N ASP A 249 -54.88 36.20 14.52
CA ASP A 249 -53.46 36.08 14.86
C ASP A 249 -53.21 34.85 15.71
N ARG A 250 -54.14 34.54 16.63
CA ARG A 250 -54.12 33.32 17.42
C ARG A 250 -54.17 32.08 16.52
N LEU A 251 -55.12 32.01 15.59
CA LEU A 251 -55.27 30.86 14.68
C LEU A 251 -54.03 30.67 13.78
N ALA A 252 -53.43 31.77 13.31
CA ALA A 252 -52.19 31.73 12.51
C ALA A 252 -50.95 31.32 13.34
N ALA A 253 -50.93 31.62 14.64
CA ALA A 253 -49.89 31.18 15.56
C ALA A 253 -50.07 29.70 15.94
N GLU A 254 -51.30 29.25 16.20
CA GLU A 254 -51.63 27.85 16.52
C GLU A 254 -51.24 26.91 15.39
N ARG A 255 -51.60 27.25 14.14
CA ARG A 255 -51.22 26.45 12.97
C ARG A 255 -49.70 26.29 12.86
N ARG A 256 -48.93 27.34 13.17
CA ARG A 256 -47.46 27.29 13.14
C ARG A 256 -46.91 26.49 14.31
N ALA A 257 -47.47 26.64 15.51
CA ALA A 257 -47.05 25.89 16.69
C ALA A 257 -47.22 24.37 16.46
N VAL A 258 -48.39 23.93 15.98
CA VAL A 258 -48.66 22.52 15.66
C VAL A 258 -47.70 21.95 14.62
N LEU A 259 -47.37 22.72 13.57
CA LEU A 259 -46.37 22.29 12.57
C LEU A 259 -44.98 22.11 13.18
N TYR A 260 -44.56 23.01 14.07
CA TYR A 260 -43.27 22.90 14.74
C TYR A 260 -43.24 21.81 15.81
N ASP A 261 -44.36 21.51 16.45
CA ASP A 261 -44.47 20.37 17.37
C ASP A 261 -44.22 19.06 16.62
N ALA A 262 -44.78 18.89 15.41
CA ALA A 262 -44.48 17.74 14.56
C ALA A 262 -42.99 17.64 14.19
N HIS A 263 -42.31 18.76 13.93
CA HIS A 263 -40.86 18.78 13.72
C HIS A 263 -40.06 18.45 14.98
N VAL A 264 -40.54 18.87 16.16
CA VAL A 264 -39.93 18.48 17.45
C VAL A 264 -40.04 16.97 17.65
N ASP A 265 -41.19 16.37 17.35
CA ASP A 265 -41.41 14.93 17.46
C ASP A 265 -40.50 14.15 16.49
N GLU A 266 -40.34 14.64 15.25
CA GLU A 266 -39.40 14.08 14.27
C GLU A 266 -37.95 14.16 14.75
N ALA A 267 -37.52 15.33 15.26
CA ALA A 267 -36.18 15.52 15.79
C ALA A 267 -35.90 14.67 17.05
N ARG A 268 -36.93 14.45 17.87
CA ARG A 268 -36.86 13.54 19.01
C ARG A 268 -36.68 12.10 18.56
N ALA A 269 -37.45 11.65 17.57
CA ALA A 269 -37.28 10.32 16.98
C ALA A 269 -35.87 10.13 16.39
N ALA A 270 -35.32 11.16 15.73
CA ALA A 270 -33.95 11.14 15.23
C ALA A 270 -32.91 11.05 16.36
N THR A 271 -33.14 11.74 17.48
CA THR A 271 -32.28 11.66 18.68
C THR A 271 -32.30 10.26 19.30
N ASP A 272 -33.48 9.64 19.41
CA ASP A 272 -33.62 8.28 19.92
C ASP A 272 -32.96 7.24 18.99
N ALA A 273 -33.08 7.41 17.67
CA ALA A 273 -32.37 6.59 16.70
C ALA A 273 -30.83 6.75 16.80
N ALA A 274 -30.34 7.98 16.94
CA ALA A 274 -28.92 8.24 17.13
C ALA A 274 -28.37 7.62 18.43
N ARG A 275 -29.17 7.62 19.51
CA ARG A 275 -28.82 6.94 20.76
C ARG A 275 -28.71 5.43 20.57
N ALA A 276 -29.67 4.81 19.89
CA ALA A 276 -29.63 3.38 19.59
C ALA A 276 -28.39 3.00 18.75
N ASN A 277 -28.01 3.83 17.77
CA ASN A 277 -26.79 3.62 16.98
C ASN A 277 -25.52 3.70 17.84
N LEU A 278 -25.45 4.64 18.78
CA LEU A 278 -24.33 4.75 19.71
C LEU A 278 -24.20 3.50 20.60
N GLU A 279 -25.32 3.00 21.14
CA GLU A 279 -25.35 1.77 21.94
C GLU A 279 -24.86 0.56 21.13
N GLN A 280 -25.29 0.44 19.88
CA GLN A 280 -24.82 -0.61 18.98
C GLN A 280 -23.31 -0.51 18.71
N ALA A 281 -22.81 0.69 18.42
CA ALA A 281 -21.38 0.93 18.19
C ALA A 281 -20.53 0.58 19.43
N GLN A 282 -21.01 0.94 20.63
CA GLN A 282 -20.35 0.60 21.89
C GLN A 282 -20.30 -0.92 22.14
N SER A 283 -21.38 -1.64 21.81
CA SER A 283 -21.42 -3.11 21.90
C SER A 283 -20.42 -3.78 20.93
N SER A 284 -20.32 -3.28 19.70
CA SER A 284 -19.31 -3.74 18.73
C SER A 284 -17.89 -3.47 19.22
N LEU A 285 -17.62 -2.31 19.82
CA LEU A 285 -16.33 -2.00 20.42
C LEU A 285 -15.96 -2.92 21.59
N ALA A 286 -16.92 -3.25 22.45
CA ALA A 286 -16.72 -4.19 23.55
C ALA A 286 -16.35 -5.59 23.03
N THR A 287 -17.06 -6.07 22.00
CA THR A 287 -16.78 -7.35 21.35
C THR A 287 -15.39 -7.38 20.69
N ALA A 288 -15.01 -6.30 20.01
CA ALA A 288 -13.69 -6.18 19.39
C ALA A 288 -12.57 -6.15 20.44
N THR A 289 -12.80 -5.47 21.57
CA THR A 289 -11.84 -5.40 22.69
C THR A 289 -11.62 -6.77 23.34
N GLN A 290 -12.70 -7.53 23.57
CA GLN A 290 -12.61 -8.88 24.13
C GLN A 290 -11.85 -9.83 23.17
N SER A 291 -12.11 -9.72 21.87
CA SER A 291 -11.41 -10.50 20.84
C SER A 291 -9.92 -10.16 20.77
N ALA A 292 -9.54 -8.89 21.02
CA ALA A 292 -8.15 -8.45 21.06
C ALA A 292 -7.40 -8.86 22.34
N GLN A 293 -8.10 -9.20 23.43
CA GLN A 293 -7.49 -9.64 24.71
C GLN A 293 -7.23 -11.16 24.76
N ALA A 294 -8.01 -11.96 24.03
CA ALA A 294 -7.90 -13.41 23.96
C ALA A 294 -6.52 -13.98 23.51
N PRO A 295 -5.69 -13.32 22.68
CA PRO A 295 -4.38 -13.84 22.27
C PRO A 295 -3.24 -13.61 23.29
N SER A 296 -3.48 -13.01 24.46
CA SER A 296 -2.41 -12.71 25.44
C SER A 296 -2.09 -13.83 26.45
N PHE A 297 -2.76 -14.99 26.37
CA PHE A 297 -2.51 -16.12 27.29
C PHE A 297 -2.31 -17.44 26.55
N ALA A 298 -1.18 -17.58 25.86
CA ALA A 298 -0.51 -18.87 25.73
C ALA A 298 0.80 -18.78 26.52
N GLN A 299 0.85 -19.48 27.65
CA GLN A 299 1.99 -19.59 28.53
C GLN A 299 3.24 -20.06 27.77
N GLY A 300 4.24 -19.20 27.70
CA GLY A 300 5.52 -19.48 27.07
C GLY A 300 6.69 -18.92 27.85
N VAL A 301 6.61 -18.86 29.18
CA VAL A 301 7.76 -18.54 30.04
C VAL A 301 7.68 -19.36 31.32
N GLY A 302 8.61 -20.33 31.46
CA GLY A 302 9.14 -20.67 32.79
C GLY A 302 8.89 -22.07 33.35
N THR A 303 9.25 -23.15 32.65
CA THR A 303 9.62 -24.42 33.33
C THR A 303 10.72 -25.18 32.60
N LEU A 304 11.94 -24.62 32.54
CA LEU A 304 13.16 -25.38 32.24
C LEU A 304 14.36 -24.74 32.96
N MET A 305 14.42 -24.87 34.27
CA MET A 305 15.69 -24.99 35.01
C MET A 305 15.40 -25.58 36.40
N GLY A 306 15.86 -26.81 36.59
CA GLY A 306 15.69 -27.58 37.82
C GLY A 306 16.24 -28.99 37.66
N ALA A 307 17.46 -29.11 37.14
CA ALA A 307 18.26 -30.32 37.27
C ALA A 307 19.34 -30.02 38.31
N ALA A 308 19.22 -30.67 39.47
CA ALA A 308 20.32 -31.05 40.36
C ALA A 308 20.09 -32.53 40.69
#